data_AF-A0A2D4FQ25-F1
#
_entry.id   AF-A0A2D4FQ25-F1
#
_cell.length_a   1.000
_cell.length_b   1.000
_cell.length_c   1.000
_cell.angle_alpha   90.00
_cell.angle_beta   90.00
_cell.angle_gamma   90.00
#
_symmetry.space_group_name_H-M   'P 1'
#
loop_
_entity.id
_entity.type
_entity.pdbx_description
1 polymer ?
#
loop_
_entity_poly.entity_id
_entity_poly.type
_entity_poly.pdbx_seq_one_letter_code
_entity_poly.pdbx_strand_id
1 'polypeptide(L)'
;LSVCSSGNATSCEECLLIHPKCAWCFKEEFGNKKSITSRCDFIENLIANGCAGNFESTKSSVNIVKNLPLSSKSSTGTNPDVIQIMPQKISLNLRPGDPASFH
;
A
#
# COMPACT_ATOMS: atom_id res chain seq x y z
N LEU A 1 -1.78 21.78 -9.72
CA LEU A 1 -1.12 20.47 -9.94
C LEU A 1 -1.10 19.74 -8.61
N SER A 2 -1.48 18.46 -8.59
CA SER A 2 -1.34 17.60 -7.41
C SER A 2 0.14 17.30 -7.17
N VAL A 3 0.50 16.88 -5.95
CA VAL A 3 1.87 16.41 -5.63
C VAL A 3 2.34 15.30 -6.59
N CYS A 4 1.40 14.45 -7.03
CA CYS A 4 1.65 13.34 -7.96
C CYS A 4 1.91 13.83 -9.38
N SER A 5 1.12 14.78 -9.87
CA SER A 5 1.26 15.31 -11.24
C SER A 5 2.39 16.32 -11.38
N SER A 6 2.80 17.01 -10.30
CA SER A 6 3.96 17.92 -10.32
C SER A 6 5.30 17.20 -10.42
N GLY A 7 5.36 15.90 -10.09
CA GLY A 7 6.60 15.13 -10.11
C GLY A 7 7.07 14.71 -11.50
N ASN A 8 6.31 14.99 -12.57
CA ASN A 8 6.63 14.66 -13.97
C ASN A 8 7.14 13.22 -14.17
N ALA A 9 6.58 12.25 -13.43
CA ALA A 9 6.96 10.85 -13.55
C ALA A 9 6.75 10.35 -14.99
N THR A 10 7.80 9.76 -15.55
CA THR A 10 7.81 9.18 -16.89
C THR A 10 7.57 7.68 -16.87
N SER A 11 7.67 7.05 -15.69
CA SER A 11 7.41 5.62 -15.47
C SER A 11 6.47 5.38 -14.29
N CYS A 12 5.89 4.17 -14.26
CA CYS A 12 5.09 3.71 -13.13
C CYS A 12 5.91 3.75 -11.83
N GLU A 13 7.15 3.23 -11.84
CA GLU A 13 8.04 3.21 -10.67
C GLU A 13 8.28 4.62 -10.11
N GLU A 14 8.66 5.58 -10.96
CA GLU A 14 8.86 6.97 -10.56
C GLU A 14 7.61 7.54 -9.91
N CYS A 15 6.44 7.30 -10.50
CA CYS A 15 5.16 7.76 -9.95
C CYS A 15 4.91 7.19 -8.56
N LEU A 16 5.18 5.91 -8.38
CA LEU A 16 4.91 5.22 -7.14
C LEU A 16 5.88 5.64 -6.00
N LEU A 17 7.05 6.16 -6.35
CA LEU A 17 8.03 6.70 -5.39
C LEU A 17 7.75 8.14 -4.93
N ILE A 18 6.94 8.92 -5.66
CA ILE A 18 6.65 10.33 -5.31
C ILE A 18 5.93 10.45 -3.97
N HIS A 19 4.81 9.74 -3.83
CA HIS A 19 3.96 9.82 -2.64
C HIS A 19 3.08 8.56 -2.54
N PRO A 20 2.75 8.08 -1.33
CA PRO A 20 1.94 6.86 -1.14
C PRO A 20 0.51 6.94 -1.67
N LYS A 21 0.01 8.16 -1.90
CA LYS A 21 -1.33 8.39 -2.51
C LYS A 21 -1.31 8.45 -4.05
N CYS A 22 -0.13 8.43 -4.67
CA CYS A 22 -0.04 8.47 -6.13
C CYS A 22 -0.33 7.09 -6.74
N ALA A 23 -1.08 7.11 -7.83
CA ALA A 23 -1.37 5.98 -8.68
C ALA A 23 -0.94 6.26 -10.12
N TRP A 24 -0.71 5.19 -10.87
CA TRP A 24 -0.29 5.25 -12.27
C TRP A 24 -1.32 4.65 -13.20
N CYS A 25 -1.78 5.39 -14.20
CA CYS A 25 -2.69 4.88 -15.22
C CYS A 25 -1.94 4.11 -16.32
N PHE A 26 -2.21 2.81 -16.43
CA PHE A 26 -1.64 1.93 -17.46
C PHE A 26 -2.54 1.73 -18.69
N LYS A 27 -3.73 2.33 -18.72
CA LYS A 27 -4.60 2.31 -19.91
C LYS A 27 -3.88 2.92 -21.12
N GLU A 28 -3.85 2.23 -22.25
CA GLU A 28 -3.18 2.69 -23.47
C GLU A 28 -3.75 4.02 -23.98
N GLU A 29 -5.02 4.01 -24.40
CA GLU A 29 -5.80 5.19 -24.80
C GLU A 29 -6.30 5.96 -23.57
N PHE A 30 -5.38 6.67 -22.92
CA PHE A 30 -5.64 7.49 -21.74
C PHE A 30 -5.41 8.97 -21.99
N GLY A 31 -6.27 9.81 -21.41
CA GLY A 31 -6.25 11.25 -21.55
C GLY A 31 -6.93 11.75 -22.83
N ASN A 32 -6.97 13.06 -22.97
CA ASN A 32 -7.53 13.72 -24.15
C ASN A 32 -6.40 14.11 -25.11
N LYS A 33 -6.54 13.85 -26.41
CA LYS A 33 -5.57 14.29 -27.44
C LYS A 33 -5.35 15.81 -27.45
N LYS A 34 -6.25 16.58 -26.82
CA LYS A 34 -6.20 18.04 -26.71
C LYS A 34 -5.53 18.56 -25.43
N SER A 35 -5.20 17.70 -24.45
CA SER A 35 -4.56 18.12 -23.20
C SER A 35 -3.50 17.12 -22.72
N ILE A 36 -2.41 17.64 -22.17
CA ILE A 36 -1.40 16.81 -21.51
C ILE A 36 -2.04 16.23 -20.25
N THR A 37 -2.35 14.94 -20.27
CA THR A 37 -2.93 14.22 -19.12
C THR A 37 -1.81 13.42 -18.47
N SER A 38 -1.49 13.73 -17.21
CA SER A 38 -0.49 12.97 -16.45
C SER A 38 -1.01 11.56 -16.19
N ARG A 39 -0.18 10.55 -16.47
CA ARG A 39 -0.43 9.16 -16.05
C ARG A 39 -0.26 8.97 -14.55
N CYS A 40 0.48 9.87 -13.89
CA CYS A 40 0.66 9.87 -12.44
C CYS A 40 -0.23 10.93 -11.78
N ASP A 41 -1.22 10.49 -11.00
CA ASP A 41 -2.08 11.38 -10.22
C ASP A 41 -2.73 10.63 -9.04
N PHE A 42 -3.58 11.30 -8.27
CA PHE A 42 -4.50 10.65 -7.35
C PHE A 42 -5.51 9.78 -8.12
N ILE A 43 -5.93 8.67 -7.50
CA ILE A 43 -6.86 7.70 -8.09
C ILE A 43 -8.14 8.39 -8.58
N GLU A 44 -8.68 9.33 -7.81
CA GLU A 44 -9.90 10.07 -8.14
C GLU A 44 -9.75 10.87 -9.43
N ASN A 45 -8.60 11.53 -9.60
CA ASN A 45 -8.29 12.28 -10.82
C ASN A 45 -8.11 11.35 -12.03
N LEU A 46 -7.45 10.20 -11.85
CA LEU A 46 -7.29 9.21 -12.91
C LEU A 46 -8.64 8.63 -13.36
N ILE A 47 -9.52 8.32 -12.41
CA ILE A 47 -10.88 7.85 -12.69
C ILE A 47 -11.67 8.92 -13.45
N ALA A 48 -11.63 10.18 -12.99
CA ALA A 48 -12.31 11.29 -13.65
C ALA A 48 -11.81 11.51 -15.10
N ASN A 49 -10.55 11.18 -15.38
CA ASN A 49 -9.96 11.22 -16.72
C ASN A 49 -10.11 9.90 -17.51
N GLY A 50 -10.95 8.96 -17.05
CA GLY A 50 -11.33 7.76 -17.81
C GLY A 50 -10.39 6.56 -17.64
N CYS A 51 -9.64 6.49 -16.53
CA CYS A 51 -8.76 5.37 -16.18
C CYS A 51 -9.35 4.38 -15.17
N ALA A 52 -10.68 4.32 -15.03
CA ALA A 52 -11.32 3.40 -14.08
C ALA A 52 -10.87 1.94 -14.34
N GLY A 53 -10.43 1.27 -13.27
CA GLY A 53 -9.98 -0.14 -13.29
C GLY A 53 -8.66 -0.39 -14.02
N ASN A 54 -7.96 0.64 -14.51
CA ASN A 54 -6.73 0.49 -15.30
C ASN A 54 -5.56 1.28 -14.69
N PHE A 55 -5.44 1.24 -13.37
CA PHE A 55 -4.38 1.94 -12.65
C PHE A 55 -3.63 1.03 -11.67
N GLU A 56 -2.34 1.28 -11.53
CA GLU A 56 -1.48 0.69 -10.50
C GLU A 56 -1.47 1.56 -9.25
N SER A 57 -1.78 0.95 -8.11
CA SER A 57 -1.69 1.58 -6.80
C SER A 57 -1.46 0.51 -5.74
N THR A 58 -0.29 0.52 -5.11
CA THR A 58 0.03 -0.35 -3.99
C THR A 58 -0.17 0.39 -2.66
N LYS A 59 -0.91 -0.22 -1.74
CA LYS A 59 -1.09 0.28 -0.37
C LYS A 59 -0.29 -0.58 0.59
N SER A 60 0.15 0.00 1.70
CA SER A 60 0.75 -0.82 2.76
C SER A 60 -0.29 -1.78 3.35
N SER A 61 0.17 -2.97 3.73
CA SER A 61 -0.67 -3.97 4.37
C SER A 61 0.07 -4.70 5.47
N VAL A 62 -0.69 -5.05 6.51
CA VAL A 62 -0.24 -5.85 7.65
C VAL A 62 -0.96 -7.18 7.59
N ASN A 63 -0.22 -8.27 7.64
CA ASN A 63 -0.77 -9.63 7.70
C ASN A 63 -0.24 -10.34 8.94
N ILE A 64 -1.13 -10.78 9.82
CA ILE A 64 -0.75 -11.57 10.99
C ILE A 64 -0.55 -13.02 10.54
N VAL A 65 0.68 -13.53 10.64
CA VAL A 65 1.07 -14.87 10.17
C VAL A 65 0.98 -15.91 11.29
N LYS A 66 1.26 -15.51 12.54
CA LYS A 66 1.16 -16.39 13.71
C LYS A 66 0.65 -15.60 14.91
N ASN A 67 -0.48 -16.04 15.47
CA ASN A 67 -1.23 -15.36 16.54
C ASN A 67 -1.74 -16.32 17.61
N LEU A 68 -0.82 -17.02 18.25
CA LEU A 68 -1.13 -17.90 19.38
C LEU A 68 -1.53 -17.07 20.61
N PRO A 69 -2.52 -17.51 21.40
CA PRO A 69 -2.94 -16.81 22.60
C PRO A 69 -1.85 -16.84 23.68
N LEU A 70 -1.88 -15.82 24.56
CA LEU A 70 -1.02 -15.78 25.74
C LEU A 70 -1.34 -16.96 26.67
N SER A 71 -0.31 -17.52 27.31
CA SER A 71 -0.48 -18.64 28.24
C SER A 71 -1.19 -18.21 29.53
N SER A 72 -2.02 -19.11 30.10
CA SER A 72 -2.67 -18.91 31.39
C SER A 72 -1.82 -19.47 32.54
N LYS A 73 -1.97 -18.90 33.74
CA LYS A 73 -1.23 -19.38 34.94
C LYS A 73 -1.58 -20.82 35.36
N SER A 74 -2.68 -21.41 34.87
CA SER A 74 -3.11 -22.76 35.26
C SER A 74 -2.45 -23.87 34.46
N SER A 75 -1.56 -23.56 33.50
CA SER A 75 -0.71 -24.56 32.86
C SER A 75 0.39 -24.98 33.85
N THR A 76 0.03 -25.85 34.78
CA THR A 76 0.91 -26.41 35.81
C THR A 76 2.06 -27.17 35.16
N GLY A 77 3.28 -26.68 35.37
CA GLY A 77 4.53 -27.31 34.97
C GLY A 77 5.48 -26.32 34.32
N THR A 78 6.77 -26.50 34.55
CA THR A 78 7.86 -25.88 33.78
C THR A 78 7.74 -26.28 32.31
N ASN A 79 6.80 -25.68 31.60
CA ASN A 79 6.58 -25.91 30.18
C ASN A 79 7.47 -24.93 29.40
N PRO A 80 8.29 -25.42 28.44
CA PRO A 80 9.08 -24.54 27.57
C PRO A 80 8.21 -23.69 26.62
N ASP A 81 6.90 -23.97 26.52
CA ASP A 81 5.95 -23.35 25.59
C ASP A 81 5.09 -22.23 26.20
N VAL A 82 5.66 -21.44 27.13
CA VAL A 82 4.98 -20.25 27.66
C VAL A 82 5.00 -19.12 26.62
N ILE A 83 3.82 -18.61 26.26
CA ILE A 83 3.63 -17.54 25.28
C ILE A 83 3.28 -16.25 26.01
N GLN A 84 4.19 -15.28 25.94
CA GLN A 84 4.04 -13.98 26.62
C GLN A 84 3.83 -12.79 25.67
N ILE A 85 3.94 -13.02 24.36
CA ILE A 85 3.74 -12.00 23.32
C ILE A 85 2.87 -12.55 22.20
N MET A 86 2.01 -11.68 21.67
CA MET A 86 1.10 -11.94 20.56
C MET A 86 0.95 -10.65 19.75
N PRO A 87 0.96 -10.68 18.41
CA PRO A 87 1.25 -11.85 17.56
C PRO A 87 2.72 -12.27 17.62
N GLN A 88 3.02 -13.52 17.28
CA GLN A 88 4.40 -14.03 17.24
C GLN A 88 5.06 -13.82 15.87
N LYS A 89 4.27 -13.64 14.82
CA LYS A 89 4.79 -13.36 13.47
C LYS A 89 3.82 -12.51 12.68
N ILE A 90 4.36 -11.46 12.07
CA ILE A 90 3.67 -10.58 11.12
C ILE A 90 4.44 -10.54 9.80
N SER A 91 3.72 -10.25 8.72
CA SER A 91 4.27 -9.93 7.40
C SER A 91 3.77 -8.54 7.01
N LEU A 92 4.69 -7.66 6.66
CA LEU A 92 4.41 -6.27 6.29
C LEU A 92 4.76 -6.09 4.80
N ASN A 93 3.81 -5.60 4.02
CA ASN A 93 4.10 -5.05 2.69
C ASN A 93 4.02 -3.54 2.81
N LEU A 94 5.11 -2.84 2.52
CA LEU A 94 5.21 -1.39 2.71
C LEU A 94 5.30 -0.66 1.37
N ARG A 95 4.43 0.34 1.20
CA ARG A 95 4.53 1.34 0.15
C ARG A 95 5.50 2.44 0.62
N PRO A 96 6.47 2.89 -0.20
CA PRO A 96 7.36 3.98 0.20
C PRO A 96 6.58 5.22 0.68
N GLY A 97 6.91 5.70 1.88
CA GLY A 97 6.27 6.83 2.53
C GLY A 97 4.90 6.55 3.18
N ASP A 98 4.36 5.34 3.07
CA ASP A 98 3.07 4.95 3.67
C ASP A 98 3.29 4.23 5.01
N PRO A 99 2.81 4.75 6.14
CA PRO A 99 2.94 4.08 7.43
C PRO A 99 1.99 2.87 7.55
N ALA A 100 2.44 1.84 8.27
CA ALA A 100 1.61 0.69 8.65
C ALA A 100 1.70 0.46 10.16
N SER A 101 0.56 0.14 10.78
CA SER A 101 0.44 -0.07 12.23
C SER A 101 -0.16 -1.43 12.54
N PHE A 102 0.32 -2.07 13.60
CA PHE A 102 -0.16 -3.36 14.12
C PHE A 102 -0.06 -3.37 15.65
N HIS A 103 -0.84 -4.25 16.28
CA HIS A 103 -0.89 -4.44 17.73
C HIS A 103 -0.78 -5.92 18.06
#